data_AF-A0A7C3ED43-F1
#
_entry.id   AF-A0A7C3ED43-F1
#
_cell.length_a   1.000
_cell.length_b   1.000
_cell.length_c   1.000
_cell.angle_alpha   90.00
_cell.angle_beta   90.00
_cell.angle_gamma   90.00
#
_symmetry.space_group_name_H-M   'P 1'
#
loop_
_entity.id
_entity.type
_entity.pdbx_description
1 polymer ?
#
loop_
_entity_poly.entity_id
_entity_poly.type
_entity_poly.pdbx_seq_one_letter_code
_entity_poly.pdbx_strand_id
1 'polypeptide(L)'
;MNNKLVIDTNQLVDLLASNEFLSELDPDAILELVKSNRSASKRILQGGFRDVVNPMVQRRLIDEIKRSGDFCVLLVRIWRDGHIALTKTIEDMSVSEVSASLNELAAREGGRNLCIAMLLDGRKKLAKLAQNHKDELLSIKRAEEPTPSKTAEPAPKQSADSDLKTKLKETKNLLREAQKQLTQARRDLAKSAQKIEKLEKENAKQKEKIAQLDREVKKSRESANKFLRERDKEKERTEEQRKIVSDLRSQLDNQQRPERPAAPHEQAWKDTVNYLIKEGKSNTAAEFLEAFAKNDAHNCVTPLELLVDVYRKTGAHGKHAEALKMLSDCHLRCSRIVEAIEAAAKALNLIPKWPPAVENIKKALSRISTRNQHRICELRKLLHDRSAISEEAANEVIGLAYSESLALAEALCDHLQTSRPNSFQLTYGSETKAFTPQAIVEAVHRNDEKTIKFLRGALKNLKKEDKHRYNELKSEIDHIDDGCWTVIACKGTVPIVMDASNVAHAHRHKDGRPMLKNIRLIRSALYRNKYFPVYICSDANLRYIALEGEREFDRMYENGEIDCADGGSDADERIISLAKRHNCKVVTRDLYRDVDPEGKVQKIGYEVYDDYAEVLEY
;
A
#
# COMPACT_ATOMS: atom_id res chain seq x y z
N MET A 1 35.94 14.74 -6.14
CA MET A 1 35.28 15.84 -6.89
C MET A 1 33.78 15.78 -6.64
N ASN A 2 33.27 16.54 -5.67
CA ASN A 2 31.84 16.64 -5.34
C ASN A 2 31.28 17.98 -5.84
N ASN A 3 31.40 18.25 -7.14
CA ASN A 3 30.61 19.32 -7.73
C ASN A 3 29.17 18.81 -7.80
N LYS A 4 28.33 19.29 -6.89
CA LYS A 4 26.86 19.16 -6.99
C LYS A 4 26.45 19.73 -8.35
N LEU A 5 26.22 18.86 -9.32
CA LEU A 5 25.54 19.20 -10.55
C LEU A 5 24.15 19.73 -10.14
N VAL A 6 23.99 21.05 -10.12
CA VAL A 6 22.68 21.69 -10.06
C VAL A 6 22.10 21.61 -11.47
N ILE A 7 21.76 20.41 -11.90
CA ILE A 7 20.95 20.21 -13.10
C ILE A 7 19.52 20.62 -12.73
N ASP A 8 18.87 21.41 -13.58
CA ASP A 8 17.43 21.61 -13.50
C ASP A 8 16.75 20.26 -13.79
N THR A 9 16.52 19.49 -12.73
CA THR A 9 16.14 18.07 -12.79
C THR A 9 14.85 17.84 -13.56
N ASN A 10 13.95 18.82 -13.60
CA ASN A 10 12.64 18.65 -14.25
C ASN A 10 12.77 18.57 -15.78
N GLN A 11 13.67 19.34 -16.38
CA GLN A 11 13.82 19.38 -17.84
C GLN A 11 14.55 18.14 -18.38
N LEU A 12 15.57 17.71 -17.65
CA LEU A 12 16.28 16.47 -17.93
C LEU A 12 15.33 15.28 -17.75
N VAL A 13 14.52 15.28 -16.69
CA VAL A 13 13.48 14.27 -16.47
C VAL A 13 12.52 14.23 -17.65
N ASP A 14 12.05 15.36 -18.18
CA ASP A 14 11.11 15.36 -19.32
C ASP A 14 11.71 14.81 -20.62
N LEU A 15 13.01 15.05 -20.88
CA LEU A 15 13.71 14.49 -22.04
C LEU A 15 13.96 12.98 -21.88
N LEU A 16 14.42 12.56 -20.69
CA LEU A 16 14.67 11.16 -20.34
C LEU A 16 13.36 10.35 -20.21
N ALA A 17 12.24 11.01 -19.91
CA ALA A 17 10.91 10.41 -19.75
C ALA A 17 10.11 10.36 -21.05
N SER A 18 10.78 10.32 -22.22
CA SER A 18 10.14 10.17 -23.52
C SER A 18 10.29 8.73 -24.03
N ASN A 19 9.24 8.17 -24.63
CA ASN A 19 9.28 6.81 -25.20
C ASN A 19 10.38 6.67 -26.26
N GLU A 20 10.64 7.73 -27.01
CA GLU A 20 11.64 7.74 -28.07
C GLU A 20 13.07 7.69 -27.49
N PHE A 21 13.34 8.37 -26.36
CA PHE A 21 14.63 8.23 -25.68
C PHE A 21 14.87 6.80 -25.18
N LEU A 22 13.86 6.17 -24.60
CA LEU A 22 13.98 4.79 -24.12
C LEU A 22 14.21 3.77 -25.23
N SER A 23 13.74 4.05 -26.45
CA SER A 23 14.01 3.20 -27.62
C SER A 23 15.43 3.35 -28.18
N GLU A 24 16.14 4.43 -27.85
CA GLU A 24 17.53 4.68 -28.29
C GLU A 24 18.57 4.11 -27.32
N LEU A 25 18.17 3.78 -26.10
CA LEU A 25 19.05 3.19 -25.09
C LEU A 25 19.25 1.70 -25.33
N ASP A 26 20.48 1.23 -25.10
CA ASP A 26 20.80 -0.20 -25.11
C ASP A 26 19.90 -0.94 -24.09
N PRO A 27 19.04 -1.87 -24.55
CA PRO A 27 18.16 -2.64 -23.67
C PRO A 27 18.91 -3.41 -22.58
N ASP A 28 20.13 -3.89 -22.87
CA ASP A 28 20.95 -4.64 -21.91
C ASP A 28 21.48 -3.73 -20.80
N ALA A 29 21.85 -2.49 -21.16
CA ALA A 29 22.26 -1.48 -20.18
C ALA A 29 21.10 -1.04 -19.27
N ILE A 30 19.88 -0.88 -19.81
CA ILE A 30 18.68 -0.63 -19.01
C ILE A 30 18.41 -1.81 -18.08
N LEU A 31 18.58 -3.04 -18.55
CA LEU A 31 18.33 -4.24 -17.76
C LEU A 31 19.31 -4.39 -16.60
N GLU A 32 20.60 -4.19 -16.84
CA GLU A 32 21.64 -4.11 -15.79
C GLU A 32 21.29 -3.02 -14.76
N LEU A 33 20.87 -1.85 -15.21
CA LEU A 33 20.46 -0.73 -14.37
C LEU A 33 19.27 -1.09 -13.46
N VAL A 34 18.20 -1.63 -14.04
CA VAL A 34 17.02 -2.03 -13.28
C VAL A 34 17.39 -3.12 -12.28
N LYS A 35 18.26 -4.07 -12.61
CA LYS A 35 18.75 -5.11 -11.67
C LYS A 35 19.59 -4.53 -10.52
N SER A 36 20.40 -3.50 -10.77
CA SER A 36 21.27 -2.89 -9.76
C SER A 36 20.49 -2.10 -8.68
N ASN A 37 19.27 -1.64 -8.97
CA ASN A 37 18.41 -0.94 -8.01
C ASN A 37 17.20 -1.80 -7.62
N ARG A 38 17.35 -2.61 -6.57
CA ARG A 38 16.35 -3.58 -6.08
C ARG A 38 14.94 -2.98 -5.86
N SER A 39 14.87 -1.70 -5.48
CA SER A 39 13.60 -1.00 -5.25
C SER A 39 12.91 -0.64 -6.56
N ALA A 40 13.67 -0.21 -7.57
CA ALA A 40 13.19 0.10 -8.90
C ALA A 40 12.86 -1.20 -9.67
N SER A 41 13.66 -2.26 -9.53
CA SER A 41 13.37 -3.56 -10.18
C SER A 41 12.02 -4.11 -9.76
N LYS A 42 11.68 -4.05 -8.47
CA LYS A 42 10.39 -4.56 -7.98
C LYS A 42 9.20 -3.79 -8.59
N ARG A 43 9.33 -2.48 -8.81
CA ARG A 43 8.26 -1.64 -9.36
C ARG A 43 8.17 -1.71 -10.88
N ILE A 44 9.32 -1.74 -11.56
CA ILE A 44 9.38 -1.76 -13.03
C ILE A 44 9.06 -3.17 -13.55
N LEU A 45 9.56 -4.24 -12.91
CA LEU A 45 9.53 -5.62 -13.41
C LEU A 45 8.40 -6.50 -12.85
N GLN A 46 7.44 -5.95 -12.12
CA GLN A 46 6.25 -6.70 -11.66
C GLN A 46 5.50 -7.30 -12.87
N GLY A 47 5.59 -8.62 -13.09
CA GLY A 47 4.85 -9.32 -14.16
C GLY A 47 5.65 -10.30 -15.04
N GLY A 48 6.96 -10.42 -14.87
CA GLY A 48 7.78 -11.34 -15.68
C GLY A 48 8.14 -10.77 -17.06
N PHE A 49 9.33 -11.14 -17.53
CA PHE A 49 10.07 -10.45 -18.58
C PHE A 49 9.60 -10.81 -20.00
N ARG A 50 9.74 -9.86 -20.94
CA ARG A 50 10.32 -10.18 -22.27
C ARG A 50 10.85 -9.00 -23.09
N ASP A 51 10.47 -7.75 -22.83
CA ASP A 51 10.92 -6.65 -23.70
C ASP A 51 10.91 -5.26 -23.04
N VAL A 52 12.02 -4.51 -23.11
CA VAL A 52 12.08 -3.08 -22.70
C VAL A 52 11.28 -2.22 -23.68
N VAL A 53 11.02 -2.73 -24.88
CA VAL A 53 10.12 -2.14 -25.88
C VAL A 53 8.64 -2.26 -25.47
N ASN A 54 8.32 -3.04 -24.44
CA ASN A 54 6.95 -3.13 -23.94
C ASN A 54 6.46 -1.75 -23.42
N PRO A 55 5.36 -1.20 -23.96
CA PRO A 55 4.86 0.13 -23.56
C PRO A 55 4.54 0.26 -22.06
N MET A 56 4.16 -0.82 -21.37
CA MET A 56 3.96 -0.80 -19.92
C MET A 56 5.28 -0.68 -19.15
N VAL A 57 6.33 -1.35 -19.62
CA VAL A 57 7.66 -1.26 -19.01
C VAL A 57 8.20 0.16 -19.21
N GLN A 58 8.07 0.71 -20.43
CA GLN A 58 8.44 2.10 -20.73
C GLN A 58 7.69 3.09 -19.83
N ARG A 59 6.38 2.92 -19.66
CA ARG A 59 5.57 3.78 -18.80
C ARG A 59 5.99 3.72 -17.33
N ARG A 60 6.23 2.52 -16.80
CA ARG A 60 6.71 2.36 -15.41
C ARG A 60 8.11 2.92 -15.23
N LEU A 61 8.97 2.79 -16.24
CA LEU A 61 10.30 3.39 -16.25
C LEU A 61 10.18 4.92 -16.20
N ILE A 62 9.33 5.52 -17.03
CA ILE A 62 9.03 6.95 -17.04
C ILE A 62 8.53 7.43 -15.67
N ASP A 63 7.60 6.70 -15.07
CA ASP A 63 7.05 7.05 -13.75
C ASP A 63 8.14 6.97 -12.66
N GLU A 64 9.04 5.98 -12.73
CA GLU A 64 10.15 5.85 -11.79
C GLU A 64 11.19 6.98 -11.98
N ILE A 65 11.48 7.39 -13.23
CA ILE A 65 12.35 8.54 -13.53
C ILE A 65 11.81 9.83 -12.91
N LYS A 66 10.50 10.06 -13.02
CA LYS A 66 9.83 11.24 -12.44
C LYS A 66 9.80 11.19 -10.91
N ARG A 67 9.72 9.99 -10.33
CA ARG A 67 9.58 9.79 -8.89
C ARG A 67 10.92 9.78 -8.15
N SER A 68 11.97 9.26 -8.77
CA SER A 68 13.24 8.95 -8.11
C SER A 68 14.41 9.72 -8.72
N GLY A 69 14.88 10.75 -8.02
CA GLY A 69 16.05 11.53 -8.43
C GLY A 69 17.31 10.67 -8.60
N ASP A 70 17.52 9.68 -7.72
CA ASP A 70 18.65 8.75 -7.79
C ASP A 70 18.63 7.89 -9.05
N PHE A 71 17.43 7.49 -9.50
CA PHE A 71 17.26 6.70 -10.72
C PHE A 71 17.57 7.54 -11.97
N CYS A 72 17.16 8.82 -11.96
CA CYS A 72 17.51 9.78 -13.01
C CYS A 72 19.03 10.00 -13.10
N VAL A 73 19.71 10.19 -11.96
CA VAL A 73 21.18 10.32 -11.91
C VAL A 73 21.88 9.09 -12.50
N LEU A 74 21.35 7.90 -12.24
CA LEU A 74 21.91 6.65 -12.74
C LEU A 74 21.72 6.50 -14.26
N LEU A 75 20.55 6.85 -14.80
CA LEU A 75 20.30 6.86 -16.25
C LEU A 75 21.19 7.86 -17.00
N VAL A 76 21.38 9.05 -16.41
CA VAL A 76 22.31 10.06 -16.95
C VAL A 76 23.71 9.48 -17.09
N ARG A 77 24.17 8.72 -16.10
CA ARG A 77 25.49 8.08 -16.13
C ARG A 77 25.59 7.07 -17.28
N ILE A 78 24.63 6.17 -17.41
CA ILE A 78 24.61 5.18 -18.51
C ILE A 78 24.60 5.86 -19.87
N TRP A 79 23.75 6.88 -20.03
CA TRP A 79 23.68 7.62 -21.27
C TRP A 79 25.02 8.29 -21.59
N ARG A 80 25.68 8.91 -20.60
CA ARG A 80 27.01 9.53 -20.75
C ARG A 80 28.07 8.51 -21.15
N ASP A 81 28.06 7.33 -20.54
CA ASP A 81 29.01 6.25 -20.84
C ASP A 81 28.83 5.74 -22.29
N GLY A 82 27.60 5.68 -22.80
CA GLY A 82 27.32 5.35 -24.21
C GLY A 82 27.67 6.46 -25.20
N HIS A 83 27.80 7.70 -24.75
CA HIS A 83 28.02 8.89 -25.58
C HIS A 83 29.27 9.68 -25.17
N ILE A 84 30.33 8.98 -24.75
CA ILE A 84 31.60 9.60 -24.30
C ILE A 84 32.21 10.50 -25.39
N ALA A 85 32.18 10.07 -26.65
CA ALA A 85 32.75 10.85 -27.76
C ALA A 85 32.02 12.19 -27.95
N LEU A 86 30.69 12.17 -27.94
CA LEU A 86 29.86 13.36 -28.06
C LEU A 86 30.06 14.30 -26.86
N THR A 87 29.98 13.77 -25.65
CA THR A 87 30.12 14.59 -24.43
C THR A 87 31.49 15.24 -24.34
N LYS A 88 32.56 14.50 -24.68
CA LYS A 88 33.92 15.06 -24.77
C LYS A 88 34.05 16.12 -25.86
N THR A 89 33.44 15.89 -27.03
CA THR A 89 33.44 16.89 -28.12
C THR A 89 32.79 18.19 -27.66
N ILE A 90 31.65 18.13 -26.95
CA ILE A 90 30.98 19.32 -26.42
C ILE A 90 31.81 19.98 -25.33
N GLU A 91 32.41 19.21 -24.42
CA GLU A 91 33.28 19.72 -23.35
C GLU A 91 34.51 20.47 -23.91
N ASP A 92 35.11 19.96 -24.99
CA ASP A 92 36.28 20.53 -25.65
C ASP A 92 35.96 21.77 -26.52
N MET A 93 34.71 21.96 -26.94
CA MET A 93 34.26 23.11 -27.72
C MET A 93 33.83 24.29 -26.84
N SER A 94 34.11 25.52 -27.28
CA SER A 94 33.55 26.73 -26.70
C SER A 94 32.05 26.86 -27.03
N VAL A 95 31.32 27.64 -26.22
CA VAL A 95 29.87 27.87 -26.43
C VAL A 95 29.58 28.44 -27.82
N SER A 96 30.45 29.31 -28.34
CA SER A 96 30.33 29.88 -29.69
C SER A 96 30.55 28.85 -30.79
N GLU A 97 31.50 27.92 -30.60
CA GLU A 97 31.75 26.83 -31.56
C GLU A 97 30.59 25.84 -31.58
N VAL A 98 30.05 25.44 -30.41
CA VAL A 98 28.87 24.57 -30.35
C VAL A 98 27.67 25.23 -31.03
N SER A 99 27.47 26.53 -30.84
CA SER A 99 26.41 27.28 -31.50
C SER A 99 26.59 27.39 -33.00
N ALA A 100 27.83 27.52 -33.49
CA ALA A 100 28.13 27.59 -34.92
C ALA A 100 27.97 26.24 -35.63
N SER A 101 28.28 25.13 -34.94
CA SER A 101 28.20 23.76 -35.46
C SER A 101 26.92 23.01 -35.07
N LEU A 102 25.90 23.71 -34.56
CA LEU A 102 24.71 23.08 -33.95
C LEU A 102 24.00 22.11 -34.91
N ASN A 103 23.76 22.54 -36.15
CA ASN A 103 23.09 21.74 -37.17
C ASN A 103 23.93 20.56 -37.67
N GLU A 104 25.24 20.75 -37.78
CA GLU A 104 26.16 19.69 -38.20
C GLU A 104 26.26 18.59 -37.13
N LEU A 105 26.43 18.99 -35.86
CA LEU A 105 26.44 18.07 -34.73
C LEU A 105 25.10 17.35 -34.57
N ALA A 106 23.98 18.05 -34.74
CA ALA A 106 22.66 17.45 -34.67
C ALA A 106 22.40 16.45 -35.80
N ALA A 107 22.85 16.75 -37.03
CA ALA A 107 22.73 15.83 -38.16
C ALA A 107 23.59 14.56 -37.96
N ARG A 108 24.78 14.71 -37.37
CA ARG A 108 25.73 13.61 -37.14
C ARG A 108 25.32 12.71 -35.97
N GLU A 109 24.95 13.30 -34.85
CA GLU A 109 24.78 12.61 -33.55
C GLU A 109 23.31 12.40 -33.16
N GLY A 110 22.39 13.06 -33.88
CA GLY A 110 20.98 13.17 -33.52
C GLY A 110 20.73 14.37 -32.60
N GLY A 111 19.74 15.20 -32.94
CA GLY A 111 19.50 16.44 -32.20
C GLY A 111 19.05 16.23 -30.74
N ARG A 112 18.39 15.11 -30.42
CA ARG A 112 18.10 14.71 -29.03
C ARG A 112 19.36 14.46 -28.22
N ASN A 113 20.29 13.67 -28.75
CA ASN A 113 21.55 13.35 -28.06
C ASN A 113 22.39 14.59 -27.84
N LEU A 114 22.44 15.49 -28.82
CA LEU A 114 23.10 16.79 -28.69
C LEU A 114 22.47 17.63 -27.56
N CYS A 115 21.14 17.68 -27.50
CA CYS A 115 20.42 18.42 -26.46
C CYS A 115 20.73 17.88 -25.05
N ILE A 116 20.76 16.56 -24.88
CA ILE A 116 21.12 15.93 -23.60
C ILE A 116 22.59 16.22 -23.25
N ALA A 117 23.52 16.10 -24.20
CA ALA A 117 24.94 16.41 -23.97
C ALA A 117 25.13 17.85 -23.46
N MET A 118 24.46 18.82 -24.10
CA MET A 118 24.53 20.24 -23.72
C MET A 118 23.94 20.54 -22.34
N LEU A 119 22.89 19.81 -21.93
CA LEU A 119 22.29 19.95 -20.60
C LEU A 119 23.18 19.34 -19.50
N LEU A 120 23.94 18.29 -19.82
CA LEU A 120 24.83 17.59 -18.89
C LEU A 120 26.20 18.26 -18.70
N ASP A 121 26.61 19.12 -19.63
CA ASP A 121 27.91 19.82 -19.63
C ASP A 121 28.12 20.74 -18.40
N GLY A 122 27.04 21.28 -17.83
CA GLY A 122 27.10 22.12 -16.63
C GLY A 122 27.38 23.62 -16.89
N ARG A 123 27.79 24.04 -18.10
CA ARG A 123 27.87 25.47 -18.46
C ARG A 123 26.46 26.04 -18.69
N LYS A 124 26.05 27.01 -17.87
CA LYS A 124 24.72 27.67 -17.94
C LYS A 124 24.34 28.20 -19.34
N LYS A 125 25.32 28.67 -20.11
CA LYS A 125 25.09 29.19 -21.46
C LYS A 125 24.71 28.08 -22.46
N LEU A 126 25.30 26.89 -22.36
CA LEU A 126 24.93 25.75 -23.19
C LEU A 126 23.57 25.19 -22.81
N ALA A 127 23.24 25.13 -21.52
CA ALA A 127 21.89 24.75 -21.08
C ALA A 127 20.82 25.69 -21.66
N LYS A 128 21.08 27.00 -21.66
CA LYS A 128 20.18 27.99 -22.29
C LYS A 128 20.12 27.85 -23.81
N LEU A 129 21.23 27.52 -24.46
CA LEU A 129 21.27 27.27 -25.91
C LEU A 129 20.44 26.04 -26.27
N ALA A 130 20.58 24.94 -25.52
CA ALA A 130 19.78 23.72 -25.69
C ALA A 130 18.28 23.98 -25.52
N GLN A 131 17.89 24.82 -24.55
CA GLN A 131 16.51 25.23 -24.35
C GLN A 131 15.97 26.05 -25.53
N ASN A 132 16.73 27.05 -25.99
CA ASN A 132 16.30 27.93 -27.08
C ASN A 132 16.11 27.19 -28.40
N HIS A 133 16.88 26.13 -28.65
CA HIS A 133 16.83 25.34 -29.88
C HIS A 133 16.19 23.95 -29.68
N LYS A 134 15.48 23.71 -28.57
CA LYS A 134 14.96 22.38 -28.23
C LYS A 134 14.10 21.79 -29.34
N ASP A 135 13.13 22.55 -29.85
CA ASP A 135 12.19 22.05 -30.86
C ASP A 135 12.85 21.87 -32.23
N GLU A 136 13.79 22.75 -32.58
CA GLU A 136 14.60 22.65 -33.80
C GLU A 136 15.47 21.38 -33.77
N LEU A 137 16.20 21.16 -32.67
CA LEU A 137 17.04 19.99 -32.46
C LEU A 137 16.24 18.69 -32.48
N LEU A 138 15.09 18.64 -31.80
CA LEU A 138 14.26 17.44 -31.77
C LEU A 138 13.65 17.09 -33.15
N SER A 139 13.59 18.05 -34.07
CA SER A 139 13.09 17.81 -35.44
C SER A 139 14.14 17.18 -36.38
N ILE A 140 15.43 17.23 -36.02
CA ILE A 140 16.53 16.74 -36.85
C ILE A 140 16.71 15.23 -36.61
N LYS A 141 16.26 14.42 -37.58
CA LYS A 141 16.54 12.98 -37.61
C LYS A 141 17.99 12.73 -38.01
N ARG A 142 18.62 11.73 -37.38
CA ARG A 142 19.97 11.26 -37.73
C ARG A 142 19.98 10.83 -39.20
N ALA A 143 20.99 11.24 -39.96
CA ALA A 143 21.15 10.78 -41.34
C ALA A 143 21.36 9.26 -41.33
N GLU A 144 20.39 8.51 -41.87
CA GLU A 144 20.52 7.05 -42.02
C GLU A 144 21.64 6.75 -43.05
N GLU A 145 22.55 5.84 -42.69
CA GLU A 145 23.60 5.40 -43.62
C GLU A 145 22.97 4.75 -44.87
N PRO A 146 23.47 5.04 -46.08
CA PRO A 146 22.85 4.59 -47.32
C PRO A 146 22.86 3.06 -47.43
N THR A 147 21.68 2.45 -47.39
CA THR A 147 21.47 1.01 -47.57
C THR A 147 21.55 0.63 -49.05
N PRO A 148 22.24 -0.45 -49.45
CA PRO A 148 22.44 -0.82 -50.86
C PRO A 148 21.17 -1.43 -51.52
N SER A 149 20.78 -0.84 -52.65
CA SER A 149 19.59 -1.17 -53.46
C SER A 149 19.69 -2.56 -54.14
N LYS A 150 18.61 -3.36 -54.04
CA LYS A 150 18.45 -4.67 -54.71
C LYS A 150 17.68 -4.54 -56.04
N THR A 151 18.24 -5.21 -57.05
CA THR A 151 17.94 -5.24 -58.48
C THR A 151 16.59 -5.89 -58.85
N ALA A 152 15.93 -5.36 -59.89
CA ALA A 152 14.68 -5.84 -60.49
C ALA A 152 14.90 -6.95 -61.55
N GLU A 153 13.92 -7.86 -61.69
CA GLU A 153 13.85 -8.88 -62.76
C GLU A 153 12.60 -8.71 -63.66
N PRO A 154 12.62 -9.22 -64.91
CA PRO A 154 11.79 -8.72 -66.01
C PRO A 154 10.62 -9.63 -66.45
N ALA A 155 9.74 -9.04 -67.25
CA ALA A 155 8.49 -9.59 -67.79
C ALA A 155 8.65 -10.51 -69.03
N PRO A 156 7.71 -11.46 -69.30
CA PRO A 156 7.60 -12.14 -70.58
C PRO A 156 6.38 -11.71 -71.43
N LYS A 157 6.57 -11.79 -72.76
CA LYS A 157 5.64 -11.50 -73.87
C LYS A 157 4.89 -12.74 -74.35
N GLN A 158 3.75 -12.52 -75.07
CA GLN A 158 3.00 -13.35 -76.07
C GLN A 158 1.49 -13.41 -75.69
N SER A 159 0.48 -13.44 -76.57
CA SER A 159 0.31 -13.40 -78.03
C SER A 159 -1.09 -12.80 -78.33
N ALA A 160 -1.20 -11.95 -79.34
CA ALA A 160 -2.37 -11.11 -79.62
C ALA A 160 -3.37 -11.79 -80.57
N ASP A 161 -4.59 -12.10 -80.10
CA ASP A 161 -5.84 -11.49 -80.62
C ASP A 161 -7.12 -12.15 -80.06
N SER A 162 -7.09 -13.43 -79.64
CA SER A 162 -8.20 -14.02 -78.86
C SER A 162 -8.16 -13.63 -77.38
N ASP A 163 -6.96 -13.32 -76.90
CA ASP A 163 -6.64 -12.96 -75.52
C ASP A 163 -7.13 -11.55 -75.14
N LEU A 164 -7.26 -10.66 -76.13
CA LEU A 164 -7.70 -9.28 -75.90
C LEU A 164 -9.17 -9.19 -75.48
N LYS A 165 -10.05 -10.05 -75.98
CA LYS A 165 -11.47 -10.05 -75.58
C LYS A 165 -11.65 -10.59 -74.15
N THR A 166 -10.88 -11.61 -73.78
CA THR A 166 -10.87 -12.16 -72.42
C THR A 166 -10.28 -11.15 -71.44
N LYS A 167 -9.13 -10.55 -71.76
CA LYS A 167 -8.52 -9.46 -70.98
C LYS A 167 -9.41 -8.22 -70.91
N LEU A 168 -10.17 -7.88 -71.95
CA LEU A 168 -11.13 -6.78 -71.91
C LEU A 168 -12.31 -7.09 -70.96
N LYS A 169 -12.76 -8.35 -70.91
CA LYS A 169 -13.82 -8.78 -69.98
C LYS A 169 -13.31 -8.80 -68.54
N GLU A 170 -12.10 -9.30 -68.32
CA GLU A 170 -11.43 -9.31 -67.03
C GLU A 170 -11.16 -7.89 -66.51
N THR A 171 -10.61 -7.01 -67.35
CA THR A 171 -10.39 -5.60 -66.98
C THR A 171 -11.71 -4.87 -66.68
N LYS A 172 -12.80 -5.14 -67.41
CA LYS A 172 -14.13 -4.60 -67.08
C LYS A 172 -14.65 -5.11 -65.74
N ASN A 173 -14.41 -6.38 -65.41
CA ASN A 173 -14.79 -6.95 -64.12
C ASN A 173 -13.95 -6.36 -62.98
N LEU A 174 -12.63 -6.24 -63.17
CA LEU A 174 -11.74 -5.57 -62.23
C LEU A 174 -12.12 -4.11 -62.01
N LEU A 175 -12.51 -3.40 -63.07
CA LEU A 175 -12.98 -2.01 -62.97
C LEU A 175 -14.26 -1.92 -62.14
N ARG A 176 -15.22 -2.83 -62.34
CA ARG A 176 -16.46 -2.90 -61.54
C ARG A 176 -16.16 -3.23 -60.08
N GLU A 177 -15.23 -4.12 -59.81
CA GLU A 177 -14.85 -4.48 -58.44
C GLU A 177 -14.13 -3.33 -57.74
N ALA A 178 -13.19 -2.66 -58.43
CA ALA A 178 -12.53 -1.46 -57.94
C ALA A 178 -13.54 -0.32 -57.67
N GLN A 179 -14.56 -0.15 -58.51
CA GLN A 179 -15.64 0.82 -58.27
C GLN A 179 -16.48 0.48 -57.04
N LYS A 180 -16.78 -0.81 -56.81
CA LYS A 180 -17.46 -1.26 -55.58
C LYS A 180 -16.60 -1.00 -54.34
N GLN A 181 -15.32 -1.36 -54.38
CA GLN A 181 -14.38 -1.11 -53.29
C GLN A 181 -14.23 0.39 -53.00
N LEU A 182 -14.13 1.23 -54.02
CA LEU A 182 -14.09 2.69 -53.86
C LEU A 182 -15.38 3.23 -53.22
N THR A 183 -16.54 2.70 -53.61
CA THR A 183 -17.83 3.09 -53.02
C THR A 183 -17.93 2.66 -51.56
N GLN A 184 -17.44 1.47 -51.22
CA GLN A 184 -17.39 0.97 -49.85
C GLN A 184 -16.43 1.80 -48.99
N ALA A 185 -15.21 2.06 -49.47
CA ALA A 185 -14.23 2.89 -48.78
C ALA A 185 -14.77 4.31 -48.52
N ARG A 186 -15.51 4.90 -49.46
CA ARG A 186 -16.18 6.20 -49.26
C ARG A 186 -17.25 6.16 -48.15
N ARG A 187 -18.01 5.07 -48.06
CA ARG A 187 -19.00 4.88 -46.98
C ARG A 187 -18.32 4.74 -45.61
N ASP A 188 -17.23 3.97 -45.54
CA ASP A 188 -16.50 3.76 -44.29
C ASP A 188 -15.75 5.02 -43.84
N LEU A 189 -15.22 5.82 -44.78
CA LEU A 189 -14.68 7.15 -44.51
C LEU A 189 -15.74 8.09 -43.95
N ALA A 190 -16.95 8.09 -44.54
CA ALA A 190 -18.07 8.91 -44.03
C ALA A 190 -18.50 8.50 -42.61
N LYS A 191 -18.58 7.19 -42.32
CA LYS A 191 -18.87 6.69 -40.96
C LYS A 191 -17.78 7.09 -39.96
N SER A 192 -16.52 7.02 -40.37
CA SER A 192 -15.37 7.40 -39.53
C SER A 192 -15.38 8.89 -39.25
N ALA A 193 -15.68 9.73 -40.23
CA ALA A 193 -15.83 11.18 -40.05
C ALA A 193 -16.95 11.53 -39.06
N GLN A 194 -18.11 10.88 -39.15
CA GLN A 194 -19.20 11.05 -38.17
C GLN A 194 -18.80 10.63 -36.75
N LYS A 195 -18.01 9.55 -36.62
CA LYS A 195 -17.49 9.11 -35.31
C LYS A 195 -16.51 10.12 -34.73
N ILE A 196 -15.62 10.69 -35.54
CA ILE A 196 -14.69 11.75 -35.13
C ILE A 196 -15.46 12.99 -34.65
N GLU A 197 -16.46 13.45 -35.40
CA GLU A 197 -17.28 14.60 -35.01
C GLU A 197 -18.00 14.38 -33.67
N LYS A 198 -18.49 13.15 -33.42
CA LYS A 198 -19.11 12.80 -32.13
C LYS A 198 -18.09 12.85 -30.98
N LEU A 199 -16.89 12.30 -31.19
CA LEU A 199 -15.82 12.32 -30.18
C LEU A 199 -15.32 13.74 -29.89
N GLU A 200 -15.25 14.61 -30.90
CA GLU A 200 -14.89 16.02 -30.73
C GLU A 200 -15.92 16.77 -29.87
N LYS A 201 -17.22 16.52 -30.09
CA LYS A 201 -18.30 17.07 -29.25
C LYS A 201 -18.23 16.57 -27.82
N GLU A 202 -17.92 15.28 -27.59
CA GLU A 202 -17.74 14.73 -26.24
C GLU A 202 -16.51 15.32 -25.55
N ASN A 203 -15.39 15.48 -26.26
CA ASN A 203 -14.18 16.10 -25.74
C ASN A 203 -14.40 17.57 -25.36
N ALA A 204 -15.15 18.33 -26.18
CA ALA A 204 -15.55 19.70 -25.85
C ALA A 204 -16.36 19.77 -24.54
N LYS A 205 -17.33 18.87 -24.34
CA LYS A 205 -18.10 18.77 -23.07
C LYS A 205 -17.22 18.41 -21.87
N GLN A 206 -16.25 17.51 -22.06
CA GLN A 206 -15.31 17.16 -21.00
C GLN A 206 -14.40 18.33 -20.61
N LYS A 207 -13.90 19.09 -21.59
CA LYS A 207 -13.12 20.32 -21.34
C LYS A 207 -13.92 21.36 -20.56
N GLU A 208 -15.19 21.54 -20.88
CA GLU A 208 -16.08 22.43 -20.13
C GLU A 208 -16.27 21.96 -18.67
N LYS A 209 -16.46 20.66 -18.46
CA LYS A 209 -16.56 20.06 -17.11
C LYS A 209 -15.28 20.24 -16.31
N ILE A 210 -14.11 20.06 -16.92
CA ILE A 210 -12.81 20.30 -16.27
C ILE A 210 -12.69 21.77 -15.87
N ALA A 211 -13.02 22.71 -16.77
CA ALA A 211 -12.99 24.13 -16.46
C ALA A 211 -13.95 24.53 -15.32
N GLN A 212 -15.10 23.85 -15.21
CA GLN A 212 -16.02 24.04 -14.08
C GLN A 212 -15.40 23.55 -12.76
N LEU A 213 -14.84 22.34 -12.73
CA LEU A 213 -14.18 21.78 -11.55
C LEU A 213 -12.99 22.65 -11.10
N ASP A 214 -12.19 23.18 -12.02
CA ASP A 214 -11.09 24.08 -11.70
C ASP A 214 -11.57 25.37 -11.01
N ARG A 215 -12.72 25.92 -11.43
CA ARG A 215 -13.35 27.08 -10.76
C ARG A 215 -13.82 26.72 -9.36
N GLU A 216 -14.36 25.53 -9.15
CA GLU A 216 -14.78 25.04 -7.83
C GLU A 216 -13.58 24.81 -6.90
N VAL A 217 -12.52 24.16 -7.39
CA VAL A 217 -11.27 23.97 -6.64
C VAL A 217 -10.64 25.31 -6.26
N LYS A 218 -10.64 26.29 -7.17
CA LYS A 218 -10.14 27.65 -6.87
C LYS A 218 -10.96 28.31 -5.75
N LYS A 219 -12.29 28.26 -5.82
CA LYS A 219 -13.18 28.79 -4.77
C LYS A 219 -12.96 28.09 -3.42
N SER A 220 -12.84 26.76 -3.42
CA SER A 220 -12.57 25.98 -2.21
C SER A 220 -11.21 26.34 -1.60
N ARG A 221 -10.18 26.56 -2.43
CA ARG A 221 -8.85 26.99 -1.98
C ARG A 221 -8.87 28.40 -1.39
N GLU A 222 -9.60 29.34 -2.00
CA GLU A 222 -9.80 30.69 -1.47
C GLU A 222 -10.52 30.67 -0.11
N SER A 223 -11.58 29.86 0.03
CA SER A 223 -12.28 29.64 1.29
C SER A 223 -11.39 29.01 2.36
N ALA A 224 -10.60 27.99 2.01
CA ALA A 224 -9.65 27.36 2.94
C ALA A 224 -8.57 28.34 3.41
N ASN A 225 -8.04 29.16 2.50
CA ASN A 225 -7.07 30.21 2.86
C ASN A 225 -7.68 31.27 3.77
N LYS A 226 -8.95 31.65 3.56
CA LYS A 226 -9.68 32.55 4.45
C LYS A 226 -9.81 31.94 5.85
N PHE A 227 -10.20 30.68 5.94
CA PHE A 227 -10.31 29.95 7.22
C PHE A 227 -8.97 29.85 7.95
N LEU A 228 -7.87 29.60 7.23
CA LEU A 228 -6.52 29.57 7.81
C LEU A 228 -6.13 30.93 8.39
N ARG A 229 -6.39 32.03 7.66
CA ARG A 229 -6.14 33.39 8.16
C ARG A 229 -6.98 33.73 9.40
N GLU A 230 -8.22 33.30 9.45
CA GLU A 230 -9.08 33.47 10.63
C GLU A 230 -8.56 32.68 11.82
N ARG A 231 -8.10 31.44 11.60
CA ARG A 231 -7.50 30.59 12.65
C ARG A 231 -6.20 31.20 13.20
N ASP A 232 -5.37 31.78 12.35
CA ASP A 232 -4.12 32.39 12.78
C ASP A 232 -4.37 33.67 13.59
N LYS A 233 -5.37 34.50 13.20
CA LYS A 233 -5.83 35.63 14.03
C LYS A 233 -6.39 35.19 15.38
N GLU A 234 -7.10 34.06 15.42
CA GLU A 234 -7.62 33.53 16.69
C GLU A 234 -6.49 33.04 17.59
N LYS A 235 -5.44 32.41 17.03
CA LYS A 235 -4.24 32.06 17.79
C LYS A 235 -3.57 33.29 18.39
N GLU A 236 -3.37 34.35 17.61
CA GLU A 236 -2.82 35.63 18.10
C GLU A 236 -3.63 36.17 19.28
N ARG A 237 -4.98 36.20 19.17
CA ARG A 237 -5.87 36.59 20.28
C ARG A 237 -5.70 35.71 21.52
N THR A 238 -5.61 34.38 21.35
CA THR A 238 -5.41 33.49 22.49
C THR A 238 -4.04 33.65 23.14
N GLU A 239 -3.02 34.01 22.37
CA GLU A 239 -1.67 34.28 22.87
C GLU A 239 -1.61 35.61 23.63
N GLU A 240 -2.28 36.66 23.13
CA GLU A 240 -2.49 37.91 23.86
C GLU A 240 -3.26 37.69 25.16
N GLN A 241 -4.35 36.91 25.13
CA GLN A 241 -5.10 36.54 26.34
C GLN A 241 -4.22 35.78 27.35
N ARG A 242 -3.39 34.84 26.89
CA ARG A 242 -2.43 34.13 27.75
C ARG A 242 -1.42 35.07 28.37
N LYS A 243 -0.93 36.05 27.62
CA LYS A 243 -0.01 37.07 28.12
C LYS A 243 -0.68 37.92 29.20
N ILE A 244 -1.90 38.39 28.96
CA ILE A 244 -2.69 39.13 29.96
C ILE A 244 -2.90 38.29 31.23
N VAL A 245 -3.29 37.01 31.10
CA VAL A 245 -3.47 36.11 32.24
C VAL A 245 -2.16 35.87 32.99
N SER A 246 -1.04 35.74 32.26
CA SER A 246 0.30 35.61 32.85
C SER A 246 0.68 36.86 33.64
N ASP A 247 0.47 38.05 33.07
CA ASP A 247 0.76 39.33 33.70
C ASP A 247 -0.10 39.53 34.94
N LEU A 248 -1.41 39.24 34.87
CA LEU A 248 -2.32 39.26 36.01
C LEU A 248 -1.92 38.28 37.11
N ARG A 249 -1.48 37.07 36.77
CA ARG A 249 -0.94 36.10 37.75
C ARG A 249 0.30 36.64 38.43
N SER A 250 1.23 37.23 37.67
CA SER A 250 2.45 37.82 38.25
C SER A 250 2.14 38.99 39.19
N GLN A 251 1.12 39.81 38.87
CA GLN A 251 0.64 40.88 39.75
C GLN A 251 -0.04 40.32 41.00
N LEU A 252 -0.82 39.25 40.87
CA LEU A 252 -1.49 38.59 42.00
C LEU A 252 -0.48 37.88 42.92
N ASP A 253 0.56 37.28 42.38
CA ASP A 253 1.64 36.66 43.18
C ASP A 253 2.49 37.73 43.89
N ASN A 254 2.63 38.93 43.31
CA ASN A 254 3.30 40.08 43.94
C ASN A 254 2.44 40.80 45.00
N GLN A 255 1.11 40.74 44.89
CA GLN A 255 0.22 41.21 45.95
C GLN A 255 0.14 40.15 47.05
N GLN A 256 1.12 40.21 47.96
CA GLN A 256 1.20 39.55 49.27
C GLN A 256 0.04 38.58 49.54
N ARG A 257 0.22 37.30 49.18
CA ARG A 257 -0.58 36.24 49.77
C ARG A 257 -0.33 36.29 51.29
N PRO A 258 -1.35 36.53 52.13
CA PRO A 258 -1.22 36.24 53.55
C PRO A 258 -0.78 34.78 53.64
N GLU A 259 0.29 34.55 54.41
CA GLU A 259 0.93 33.24 54.58
C GLU A 259 -0.15 32.17 54.74
N ARG A 260 -0.35 31.40 53.66
CA ARG A 260 -1.25 30.26 53.69
C ARG A 260 -0.66 29.31 54.71
N PRO A 261 -1.39 28.91 55.77
CA PRO A 261 -0.86 28.00 56.76
C PRO A 261 -0.29 26.79 56.02
N ALA A 262 0.98 26.48 56.31
CA ALA A 262 1.72 25.39 55.68
C ALA A 262 0.79 24.17 55.61
N ALA A 263 0.61 23.63 54.41
CA ALA A 263 -0.18 22.42 54.22
C ALA A 263 0.25 21.41 55.29
N PRO A 264 -0.70 20.77 56.00
CA PRO A 264 -0.35 19.78 57.01
C PRO A 264 0.65 18.82 56.38
N HIS A 265 1.81 18.66 57.05
CA HIS A 265 2.94 17.86 56.61
C HIS A 265 2.42 16.60 55.91
N GLU A 266 2.90 16.28 54.69
CA GLU A 266 2.43 15.12 53.91
C GLU A 266 2.35 13.82 54.75
N GLN A 267 3.23 13.73 55.75
CA GLN A 267 3.26 12.67 56.73
C GLN A 267 2.01 12.60 57.63
N ALA A 268 1.48 13.74 58.08
CA ALA A 268 0.39 13.80 59.05
C ALA A 268 -0.93 13.20 58.52
N TRP A 269 -1.28 13.46 57.26
CA TRP A 269 -2.49 12.88 56.68
C TRP A 269 -2.29 11.40 56.31
N LYS A 270 -1.08 11.01 55.87
CA LYS A 270 -0.73 9.59 55.65
C LYS A 270 -0.84 8.78 56.93
N ASP A 271 -0.32 9.31 58.04
CA ASP A 271 -0.40 8.68 59.35
C ASP A 271 -1.86 8.54 59.81
N THR A 272 -2.67 9.57 59.56
CA THR A 272 -4.12 9.54 59.84
C THR A 272 -4.83 8.45 59.03
N VAL A 273 -4.56 8.35 57.72
CA VAL A 273 -5.14 7.32 56.85
C VAL A 273 -4.70 5.92 57.28
N ASN A 274 -3.41 5.73 57.57
CA ASN A 274 -2.86 4.46 58.03
C ASN A 274 -3.46 4.04 59.37
N TYR A 275 -3.65 4.99 60.29
CA TYR A 275 -4.34 4.76 61.56
C TYR A 275 -5.79 4.31 61.33
N LEU A 276 -6.55 5.03 60.49
CA LEU A 276 -7.93 4.65 60.18
C LEU A 276 -8.03 3.26 59.55
N ILE A 277 -7.11 2.89 58.65
CA ILE A 277 -7.03 1.55 58.06
C ILE A 277 -6.73 0.49 59.14
N LYS A 278 -5.79 0.77 60.05
CA LYS A 278 -5.41 -0.15 61.14
C LYS A 278 -6.56 -0.40 62.13
N GLU A 279 -7.37 0.62 62.38
CA GLU A 279 -8.57 0.55 63.22
C GLU A 279 -9.79 -0.08 62.51
N GLY A 280 -9.63 -0.58 61.28
CA GLY A 280 -10.73 -1.17 60.50
C GLY A 280 -11.73 -0.15 59.95
N LYS A 281 -11.44 1.16 60.05
CA LYS A 281 -12.29 2.26 59.57
C LYS A 281 -12.02 2.60 58.10
N SER A 282 -11.97 1.58 57.24
CA SER A 282 -11.59 1.72 55.82
C SER A 282 -12.51 2.66 55.03
N ASN A 283 -13.82 2.69 55.33
CA ASN A 283 -14.75 3.60 54.66
C ASN A 283 -14.47 5.07 54.99
N THR A 284 -14.18 5.38 56.26
CA THR A 284 -13.80 6.73 56.69
C THR A 284 -12.47 7.16 56.09
N ALA A 285 -11.50 6.24 55.98
CA ALA A 285 -10.25 6.51 55.29
C ALA A 285 -10.47 6.81 53.80
N ALA A 286 -11.34 6.07 53.13
CA ALA A 286 -11.68 6.30 51.73
C ALA A 286 -12.38 7.65 51.51
N GLU A 287 -13.39 7.99 52.32
CA GLU A 287 -14.09 9.28 52.27
C GLU A 287 -13.13 10.46 52.47
N PHE A 288 -12.20 10.33 53.42
CA PHE A 288 -11.15 11.32 53.66
C PHE A 288 -10.25 11.51 52.43
N LEU A 289 -9.76 10.42 51.84
CA LEU A 289 -8.90 10.44 50.64
C LEU A 289 -9.63 10.98 49.40
N GLU A 290 -10.90 10.66 49.22
CA GLU A 290 -11.72 11.22 48.13
C GLU A 290 -11.91 12.73 48.27
N ALA A 291 -12.23 13.20 49.48
CA ALA A 291 -12.34 14.62 49.76
C ALA A 291 -11.00 15.34 49.52
N PHE A 292 -9.90 14.71 49.93
CA PHE A 292 -8.55 15.24 49.71
C PHE A 292 -8.21 15.34 48.22
N ALA A 293 -8.43 14.26 47.45
CA ALA A 293 -8.15 14.21 46.01
C ALA A 293 -9.01 15.20 45.19
N LYS A 294 -10.23 15.51 45.66
CA LYS A 294 -11.11 16.53 45.05
C LYS A 294 -10.61 17.96 45.33
N ASN A 295 -10.05 18.21 46.51
CA ASN A 295 -9.63 19.56 46.92
C ASN A 295 -8.23 19.95 46.41
N ASP A 296 -7.33 18.99 46.23
CA ASP A 296 -5.98 19.24 45.69
C ASP A 296 -5.72 18.42 44.41
N ALA A 297 -6.20 18.96 43.28
CA ALA A 297 -6.08 18.31 41.98
C ALA A 297 -4.63 18.19 41.46
N HIS A 298 -3.67 18.91 42.06
CA HIS A 298 -2.27 18.92 41.61
C HIS A 298 -1.40 17.94 42.40
N ASN A 299 -1.78 17.64 43.65
CA ASN A 299 -1.07 16.68 44.50
C ASN A 299 -1.93 15.43 44.83
N CYS A 300 -2.74 14.98 43.86
CA CYS A 300 -3.69 13.89 44.05
C CYS A 300 -3.11 12.47 43.91
N VAL A 301 -1.89 12.29 43.39
CA VAL A 301 -1.38 10.95 43.03
C VAL A 301 -1.29 10.04 44.27
N THR A 302 -0.55 10.45 45.29
CA THR A 302 -0.36 9.64 46.51
C THR A 302 -1.66 9.35 47.26
N PRO A 303 -2.57 10.33 47.46
CA PRO A 303 -3.90 10.06 48.02
C PRO A 303 -4.72 9.05 47.20
N LEU A 304 -4.67 9.14 45.87
CA LEU A 304 -5.40 8.23 44.98
C LEU A 304 -4.82 6.82 44.97
N GLU A 305 -3.49 6.67 45.05
CA GLU A 305 -2.83 5.36 45.21
C GLU A 305 -3.27 4.68 46.51
N LEU A 306 -3.32 5.42 47.63
CA LEU A 306 -3.83 4.91 48.91
C LEU A 306 -5.32 4.59 48.82
N LEU A 307 -6.11 5.38 48.10
CA LEU A 307 -7.55 5.13 47.91
C LEU A 307 -7.80 3.83 47.13
N VAL A 308 -7.03 3.60 46.07
CA VAL A 308 -7.03 2.34 45.31
C VAL A 308 -6.71 1.16 46.23
N ASP A 309 -5.71 1.29 47.09
CA ASP A 309 -5.34 0.27 48.07
C ASP A 309 -6.44 -0.02 49.10
N VAL A 310 -7.10 1.03 49.60
CA VAL A 310 -8.22 0.89 50.54
C VAL A 310 -9.37 0.14 49.86
N TYR A 311 -9.78 0.54 48.66
CA TYR A 311 -10.88 -0.12 47.95
C TYR A 311 -10.56 -1.54 47.48
N ARG A 312 -9.29 -1.82 47.16
CA ARG A 312 -8.82 -3.18 46.90
C ARG A 312 -8.99 -4.07 48.12
N LYS A 313 -8.61 -3.59 49.32
CA LYS A 313 -8.71 -4.36 50.57
C LYS A 313 -10.15 -4.57 51.05
N THR A 314 -11.06 -3.65 50.76
CA THR A 314 -12.48 -3.79 51.14
C THR A 314 -13.29 -4.67 50.19
N GLY A 315 -12.74 -5.04 49.03
CA GLY A 315 -13.44 -5.82 48.01
C GLY A 315 -14.52 -5.04 47.24
N ALA A 316 -14.55 -3.71 47.38
CA ALA A 316 -15.53 -2.86 46.71
C ALA A 316 -15.13 -2.62 45.23
N HIS A 317 -15.28 -3.64 44.38
CA HIS A 317 -14.81 -3.63 42.98
C HIS A 317 -15.25 -2.41 42.16
N GLY A 318 -16.50 -1.96 42.30
CA GLY A 318 -17.00 -0.76 41.61
C GLY A 318 -16.27 0.52 42.00
N LYS A 319 -16.10 0.75 43.32
CA LYS A 319 -15.37 1.91 43.85
C LYS A 319 -13.87 1.82 43.58
N HIS A 320 -13.32 0.61 43.57
CA HIS A 320 -11.93 0.36 43.21
C HIS A 320 -11.67 0.74 41.74
N ALA A 321 -12.55 0.36 40.82
CA ALA A 321 -12.47 0.77 39.41
C ALA A 321 -12.60 2.31 39.28
N GLU A 322 -13.50 2.94 40.03
CA GLU A 322 -13.66 4.40 40.03
C GLU A 322 -12.39 5.14 40.53
N ALA A 323 -11.78 4.67 41.62
CA ALA A 323 -10.52 5.21 42.11
C ALA A 323 -9.36 5.05 41.10
N LEU A 324 -9.28 3.89 40.42
CA LEU A 324 -8.30 3.66 39.35
C LEU A 324 -8.51 4.60 38.15
N LYS A 325 -9.76 4.91 37.80
CA LYS A 325 -10.07 5.92 36.78
C LYS A 325 -9.63 7.31 37.21
N MET A 326 -9.90 7.70 38.46
CA MET A 326 -9.44 8.98 39.01
C MET A 326 -7.91 9.09 39.01
N LEU A 327 -7.22 8.00 39.36
CA LEU A 327 -5.76 7.90 39.32
C LEU A 327 -5.23 8.04 37.89
N SER A 328 -5.84 7.35 36.93
CA SER A 328 -5.53 7.46 35.50
C SER A 328 -5.69 8.92 35.00
N ASP A 329 -6.77 9.60 35.37
CA ASP A 329 -6.98 11.02 35.05
C ASP A 329 -5.90 11.92 35.68
N CYS A 330 -5.53 11.67 36.94
CA CYS A 330 -4.47 12.40 37.64
C CYS A 330 -3.12 12.21 36.91
N HIS A 331 -2.77 10.98 36.53
CA HIS A 331 -1.57 10.69 35.72
C HIS A 331 -1.58 11.35 34.34
N LEU A 332 -2.73 11.37 33.64
CA LEU A 332 -2.88 12.08 32.38
C LEU A 332 -2.63 13.59 32.53
N ARG A 333 -3.09 14.21 33.62
CA ARG A 333 -2.80 15.63 33.90
C ARG A 333 -1.31 15.86 34.16
N CYS A 334 -0.64 14.94 34.86
CA CYS A 334 0.79 14.99 35.15
C CYS A 334 1.70 14.50 34.00
N SER A 335 1.15 14.21 32.82
CA SER A 335 1.90 13.65 31.67
C SER A 335 2.62 12.31 31.93
N ARG A 336 2.15 11.54 32.91
CA ARG A 336 2.59 10.17 33.24
C ARG A 336 1.76 9.16 32.44
N ILE A 337 2.06 9.07 31.14
CA ILE A 337 1.17 8.41 30.17
C ILE A 337 1.10 6.89 30.37
N VAL A 338 2.22 6.24 30.74
CA VAL A 338 2.27 4.77 30.89
C VAL A 338 1.49 4.36 32.14
N GLU A 339 1.69 5.09 33.24
CA GLU A 339 0.99 4.90 34.52
C GLU A 339 -0.52 5.18 34.38
N ALA A 340 -0.89 6.15 33.54
CA ALA A 340 -2.30 6.38 33.21
C ALA A 340 -2.95 5.18 32.50
N ILE A 341 -2.24 4.55 31.55
CA ILE A 341 -2.70 3.34 30.86
C ILE A 341 -2.76 2.17 31.83
N GLU A 342 -1.74 1.98 32.67
CA GLU A 342 -1.70 0.93 33.69
C GLU A 342 -2.92 1.02 34.63
N ALA A 343 -3.19 2.21 35.19
CA ALA A 343 -4.32 2.41 36.09
C ALA A 343 -5.67 2.12 35.40
N ALA A 344 -5.85 2.59 34.16
CA ALA A 344 -7.07 2.32 33.39
C ALA A 344 -7.21 0.83 33.00
N ALA A 345 -6.12 0.16 32.63
CA ALA A 345 -6.13 -1.26 32.32
C ALA A 345 -6.43 -2.14 33.55
N LYS A 346 -5.91 -1.76 34.73
CA LYS A 346 -6.32 -2.38 36.01
C LYS A 346 -7.81 -2.20 36.28
N ALA A 347 -8.40 -1.08 35.90
CA ALA A 347 -9.85 -0.88 36.01
C ALA A 347 -10.63 -1.81 35.06
N LEU A 348 -10.11 -2.10 33.86
CA LEU A 348 -10.68 -3.09 32.93
C LEU A 348 -10.60 -4.52 33.46
N ASN A 349 -9.58 -4.89 34.24
CA ASN A 349 -9.53 -6.19 34.92
C ASN A 349 -10.69 -6.37 35.91
N LEU A 350 -11.12 -5.29 36.56
CA LEU A 350 -12.23 -5.31 37.52
C LEU A 350 -13.59 -5.30 36.82
N ILE A 351 -13.74 -4.47 35.78
CA ILE A 351 -14.96 -4.32 35.00
C ILE A 351 -14.59 -4.35 33.51
N PRO A 352 -14.69 -5.53 32.86
CA PRO A 352 -14.37 -5.66 31.45
C PRO A 352 -15.17 -4.68 30.59
N LYS A 353 -14.48 -4.02 29.64
CA LYS A 353 -15.06 -3.04 28.71
C LYS A 353 -15.71 -1.81 29.37
N TRP A 354 -15.29 -1.44 30.58
CA TRP A 354 -15.83 -0.28 31.26
C TRP A 354 -15.51 1.03 30.49
N PRO A 355 -16.53 1.77 29.99
CA PRO A 355 -16.30 2.88 29.05
C PRO A 355 -15.35 3.99 29.57
N PRO A 356 -15.40 4.41 30.84
CA PRO A 356 -14.47 5.42 31.36
C PRO A 356 -13.00 5.02 31.27
N ALA A 357 -12.67 3.74 31.51
CA ALA A 357 -11.31 3.24 31.39
C ALA A 357 -10.85 3.20 29.93
N VAL A 358 -11.73 2.74 29.03
CA VAL A 358 -11.48 2.74 27.58
C VAL A 358 -11.19 4.16 27.07
N GLU A 359 -11.97 5.15 27.49
CA GLU A 359 -11.78 6.55 27.09
C GLU A 359 -10.43 7.11 27.59
N ASN A 360 -10.03 6.77 28.81
CA ASN A 360 -8.73 7.18 29.36
C ASN A 360 -7.56 6.54 28.62
N ILE A 361 -7.67 5.26 28.25
CA ILE A 361 -6.66 4.57 27.42
C ILE A 361 -6.54 5.26 26.07
N LYS A 362 -7.65 5.58 25.38
CA LYS A 362 -7.61 6.32 24.11
C LYS A 362 -6.98 7.71 24.24
N LYS A 363 -7.35 8.46 25.29
CA LYS A 363 -6.74 9.77 25.63
C LYS A 363 -5.25 9.66 25.91
N ALA A 364 -4.80 8.58 26.54
CA ALA A 364 -3.39 8.33 26.80
C ALA A 364 -2.63 7.97 25.51
N LEU A 365 -3.16 7.01 24.73
CA LEU A 365 -2.57 6.52 23.48
C LEU A 365 -2.41 7.63 22.44
N SER A 366 -3.43 8.50 22.27
CA SER A 366 -3.36 9.66 21.37
C SER A 366 -2.27 10.68 21.72
N ARG A 367 -1.71 10.64 22.94
CA ARG A 367 -0.58 11.48 23.37
C ARG A 367 0.78 10.82 23.17
N ILE A 368 0.83 9.57 22.69
CA ILE A 368 2.07 8.86 22.40
C ILE A 368 2.49 9.14 20.96
N SER A 369 3.62 9.80 20.79
CA SER A 369 4.27 9.90 19.48
C SER A 369 4.97 8.58 19.16
N THR A 370 4.77 8.04 17.95
CA THR A 370 5.49 6.86 17.43
C THR A 370 7.01 7.06 17.37
N ARG A 371 7.50 8.30 17.46
CA ARG A 371 8.94 8.63 17.55
C ARG A 371 9.51 8.46 18.95
N ASN A 372 8.68 8.42 19.99
CA ASN A 372 9.13 8.26 21.37
C ASN A 372 9.30 6.78 21.73
N GLN A 373 10.40 6.19 21.27
CA GLN A 373 10.72 4.77 21.46
C GLN A 373 10.81 4.36 22.94
N HIS A 374 11.19 5.27 23.83
CA HIS A 374 11.27 4.99 25.26
C HIS A 374 9.89 4.67 25.85
N ARG A 375 8.88 5.52 25.59
CA ARG A 375 7.50 5.28 26.04
C ARG A 375 6.89 4.03 25.43
N ILE A 376 7.18 3.75 24.17
CA ILE A 376 6.74 2.52 23.50
C ILE A 376 7.36 1.30 24.20
N CYS A 377 8.64 1.36 24.57
CA CYS A 377 9.31 0.28 25.30
C CYS A 377 8.71 0.06 26.70
N GLU A 378 8.43 1.12 27.45
CA GLU A 378 7.77 1.03 28.76
C GLU A 378 6.35 0.46 28.65
N LEU A 379 5.57 0.93 27.67
CA LEU A 379 4.23 0.43 27.44
C LEU A 379 4.24 -1.05 27.01
N ARG A 380 5.22 -1.48 26.21
CA ARG A 380 5.43 -2.89 25.89
C ARG A 380 5.72 -3.71 27.14
N LYS A 381 6.62 -3.27 28.01
CA LYS A 381 6.94 -3.97 29.27
C LYS A 381 5.68 -4.13 30.12
N LEU A 382 4.90 -3.06 30.25
CA LEU A 382 3.63 -3.07 30.97
C LEU A 382 2.64 -4.09 30.39
N LEU A 383 2.47 -4.14 29.06
CA LEU A 383 1.55 -5.07 28.40
C LEU A 383 1.99 -6.55 28.51
N HIS A 384 3.27 -6.82 28.75
CA HIS A 384 3.79 -8.16 28.99
C HIS A 384 3.77 -8.56 30.47
N ASP A 385 3.71 -7.60 31.39
CA ASP A 385 3.68 -7.88 32.83
C ASP A 385 2.28 -8.35 33.26
N ARG A 386 2.08 -9.67 33.23
CA ARG A 386 0.84 -10.32 33.65
C ARG A 386 0.51 -10.14 35.14
N SER A 387 1.48 -9.72 35.95
CA SER A 387 1.21 -9.38 37.36
C SER A 387 0.54 -8.01 37.49
N ALA A 388 0.72 -7.12 36.50
CA ALA A 388 0.16 -5.78 36.49
C ALA A 388 -1.18 -5.70 35.76
N ILE A 389 -1.34 -6.37 34.61
CA ILE A 389 -2.52 -6.29 33.73
C ILE A 389 -2.90 -7.69 33.22
N SER A 390 -4.20 -8.01 33.15
CA SER A 390 -4.66 -9.29 32.59
C SER A 390 -4.42 -9.35 31.07
N GLU A 391 -4.46 -10.55 30.49
CA GLU A 391 -4.32 -10.72 29.05
C GLU A 391 -5.45 -10.04 28.27
N GLU A 392 -6.68 -10.12 28.76
CA GLU A 392 -7.84 -9.47 28.15
C GLU A 392 -7.68 -7.96 28.12
N ALA A 393 -7.24 -7.34 29.23
CA ALA A 393 -7.03 -5.91 29.28
C ALA A 393 -5.84 -5.47 28.41
N ALA A 394 -4.77 -6.26 28.35
CA ALA A 394 -3.65 -5.98 27.44
C ALA A 394 -4.10 -6.04 25.96
N ASN A 395 -4.89 -7.03 25.58
CA ASN A 395 -5.46 -7.15 24.24
C ASN A 395 -6.41 -6.00 23.91
N GLU A 396 -7.21 -5.54 24.88
CA GLU A 396 -8.07 -4.37 24.71
C GLU A 396 -7.23 -3.11 24.46
N VAL A 397 -6.15 -2.88 25.22
CA VAL A 397 -5.24 -1.74 24.97
C VAL A 397 -4.63 -1.79 23.57
N ILE A 398 -4.22 -2.97 23.09
CA ILE A 398 -3.69 -3.15 21.73
C ILE A 398 -4.78 -2.88 20.69
N GLY A 399 -6.00 -3.40 20.88
CA GLY A 399 -7.14 -3.14 20.01
C GLY A 399 -7.48 -1.64 19.93
N LEU A 400 -7.43 -0.94 21.06
CA LEU A 400 -7.61 0.51 21.12
C LEU A 400 -6.46 1.24 20.40
N ALA A 401 -5.22 0.77 20.51
CA ALA A 401 -4.11 1.33 19.75
C ALA A 401 -4.32 1.18 18.24
N TYR A 402 -4.88 0.07 17.75
CA TYR A 402 -5.24 -0.08 16.33
C TYR A 402 -6.28 0.95 15.88
N SER A 403 -7.22 1.31 16.76
CA SER A 403 -8.23 2.32 16.45
C SER A 403 -7.68 3.75 16.40
N GLU A 404 -6.66 4.05 17.22
CA GLU A 404 -6.06 5.39 17.31
C GLU A 404 -4.93 5.61 16.28
N SER A 405 -4.05 4.62 16.10
CA SER A 405 -2.91 4.70 15.19
C SER A 405 -2.35 3.31 14.85
N LEU A 406 -2.48 2.90 13.58
CA LEU A 406 -1.92 1.64 13.09
C LEU A 406 -0.41 1.52 13.38
N ALA A 407 0.35 2.58 13.14
CA ALA A 407 1.79 2.59 13.39
C ALA A 407 2.16 2.43 14.88
N LEU A 408 1.34 2.97 15.80
CA LEU A 408 1.54 2.75 17.23
C LEU A 408 1.19 1.31 17.59
N ALA A 409 0.09 0.76 17.07
CA ALA A 409 -0.30 -0.62 17.30
C ALA A 409 0.77 -1.60 16.80
N GLU A 410 1.27 -1.40 15.59
CA GLU A 410 2.39 -2.16 15.03
C GLU A 410 3.64 -2.01 15.91
N ALA A 411 3.98 -0.78 16.33
CA ALA A 411 5.09 -0.60 17.25
C ALA A 411 4.86 -1.32 18.58
N LEU A 412 3.66 -1.37 19.15
CA LEU A 412 3.41 -2.14 20.37
C LEU A 412 3.48 -3.65 20.12
N CYS A 413 3.08 -4.10 18.92
CA CYS A 413 3.09 -5.50 18.48
C CYS A 413 4.47 -6.02 18.01
N ASP A 414 5.37 -5.17 17.55
CA ASP A 414 6.66 -5.55 16.96
C ASP A 414 7.59 -6.30 17.93
N HIS A 415 7.37 -6.17 19.25
CA HIS A 415 8.09 -6.95 20.26
C HIS A 415 7.28 -8.13 20.81
N LEU A 416 5.96 -8.17 20.59
CA LEU A 416 5.19 -9.40 20.81
C LEU A 416 5.66 -10.50 19.86
N GLN A 417 6.29 -10.18 18.71
CA GLN A 417 6.86 -11.16 17.79
C GLN A 417 8.06 -11.94 18.37
N THR A 418 8.87 -11.34 19.24
CA THR A 418 10.07 -12.00 19.82
C THR A 418 9.77 -12.87 21.03
N SER A 419 8.57 -12.73 21.60
CA SER A 419 8.06 -13.55 22.70
C SER A 419 6.58 -13.86 22.48
N ARG A 420 6.23 -14.39 21.30
CA ARG A 420 4.89 -14.98 21.11
C ARG A 420 4.85 -16.27 21.94
N PRO A 421 3.97 -16.38 22.95
CA PRO A 421 3.88 -17.60 23.77
C PRO A 421 3.58 -18.86 22.95
N ASN A 422 3.12 -18.73 21.70
CA ASN A 422 2.71 -19.85 20.85
C ASN A 422 3.56 -19.94 19.56
N SER A 423 4.86 -19.65 19.65
CA SER A 423 5.79 -19.99 18.56
C SER A 423 6.25 -21.44 18.67
N PHE A 424 6.13 -22.19 17.59
CA PHE A 424 6.53 -23.58 17.47
C PHE A 424 7.88 -23.65 16.79
N GLN A 425 8.87 -24.22 17.48
CA GLN A 425 10.15 -24.57 16.88
C GLN A 425 9.96 -25.85 16.09
N LEU A 426 9.95 -25.73 14.76
CA LEU A 426 9.72 -26.83 13.83
C LEU A 426 11.03 -27.19 13.14
N THR A 427 11.38 -28.47 13.14
CA THR A 427 12.64 -28.98 12.58
C THR A 427 12.40 -29.96 11.43
N TYR A 428 13.04 -29.71 10.29
CA TYR A 428 13.06 -30.63 9.15
C TYR A 428 14.46 -30.75 8.55
N GLY A 429 15.01 -31.96 8.55
CA GLY A 429 16.42 -32.16 8.22
C GLY A 429 17.31 -31.50 9.27
N SER A 430 18.26 -30.67 8.84
CA SER A 430 19.14 -29.88 9.70
C SER A 430 18.63 -28.46 9.98
N GLU A 431 17.47 -28.08 9.43
CA GLU A 431 16.94 -26.73 9.52
C GLU A 431 15.84 -26.66 10.59
N THR A 432 15.98 -25.72 11.54
CA THR A 432 14.98 -25.40 12.57
C THR A 432 14.49 -23.98 12.37
N LYS A 433 13.17 -23.78 12.37
CA LYS A 433 12.52 -22.48 12.20
C LYS A 433 11.40 -22.32 13.22
N ALA A 434 11.26 -21.10 13.72
CA ALA A 434 10.13 -20.70 14.55
C ALA A 434 8.95 -20.29 13.67
N PHE A 435 7.79 -20.89 13.89
CA PHE A 435 6.54 -20.51 13.23
C PHE A 435 5.45 -20.26 14.26
N THR A 436 4.64 -19.23 14.03
CA THR A 436 3.37 -19.10 14.75
C THR A 436 2.24 -19.66 13.88
N PRO A 437 1.10 -20.09 14.47
CA PRO A 437 -0.05 -20.55 13.70
C PRO A 437 -0.46 -19.58 12.59
N GLN A 438 -0.52 -18.28 12.91
CA GLN A 438 -0.81 -17.22 11.95
C GLN A 438 0.19 -17.15 10.79
N ALA A 439 1.49 -17.32 11.06
CA ALA A 439 2.52 -17.28 10.02
C ALA A 439 2.42 -18.49 9.08
N ILE A 440 1.98 -19.63 9.61
CA ILE A 440 1.70 -20.83 8.82
C ILE A 440 0.50 -20.60 7.90
N VAL A 441 -0.59 -20.04 8.43
CA VAL A 441 -1.79 -19.69 7.64
C VAL A 441 -1.44 -18.68 6.54
N GLU A 442 -0.68 -17.63 6.86
CA GLU A 442 -0.23 -16.64 5.87
C GLU A 442 0.66 -17.27 4.78
N ALA A 443 1.52 -18.22 5.12
CA ALA A 443 2.33 -18.95 4.14
C ALA A 443 1.46 -19.79 3.20
N VAL A 444 0.38 -20.40 3.71
CA VAL A 444 -0.62 -21.10 2.88
C VAL A 444 -1.32 -20.09 1.96
N HIS A 445 -1.82 -18.97 2.51
CA HIS A 445 -2.56 -17.97 1.74
C HIS A 445 -1.73 -17.31 0.63
N ARG A 446 -0.43 -17.12 0.84
CA ARG A 446 0.51 -16.58 -0.15
C ARG A 446 1.04 -17.61 -1.15
N ASN A 447 0.56 -18.85 -1.09
CA ASN A 447 1.08 -19.96 -1.90
C ASN A 447 2.62 -20.13 -1.76
N ASP A 448 3.18 -19.95 -0.56
CA ASP A 448 4.62 -20.14 -0.32
C ASP A 448 4.98 -21.63 -0.27
N GLU A 449 5.08 -22.24 -1.45
CA GLU A 449 5.34 -23.67 -1.61
C GLU A 449 6.61 -24.15 -0.89
N LYS A 450 7.64 -23.30 -0.77
CA LYS A 450 8.88 -23.64 -0.08
C LYS A 450 8.63 -23.82 1.41
N THR A 451 7.94 -22.86 2.03
CA THR A 451 7.56 -22.92 3.44
C THR A 451 6.60 -24.10 3.69
N ILE A 452 5.62 -24.32 2.82
CA ILE A 452 4.68 -25.45 2.95
C ILE A 452 5.40 -26.80 2.85
N LYS A 453 6.38 -26.94 1.95
CA LYS A 453 7.21 -28.15 1.85
C LYS A 453 8.02 -28.40 3.12
N PHE A 454 8.60 -27.35 3.71
CA PHE A 454 9.29 -27.42 5.00
C PHE A 454 8.33 -27.87 6.11
N LEU A 455 7.18 -27.21 6.24
CA LEU A 455 6.17 -27.51 7.27
C LEU A 455 5.65 -28.95 7.19
N ARG A 456 5.35 -29.45 5.98
CA ARG A 456 4.96 -30.86 5.73
C ARG A 456 6.01 -31.85 6.24
N GLY A 457 7.28 -31.49 6.17
CA GLY A 457 8.39 -32.27 6.69
C GLY A 457 8.46 -32.20 8.22
N ALA A 458 8.48 -30.98 8.76
CA ALA A 458 8.63 -30.74 10.19
C ALA A 458 7.46 -31.27 11.02
N LEU A 459 6.22 -31.13 10.53
CA LEU A 459 5.03 -31.63 11.20
C LEU A 459 5.01 -33.16 11.33
N LYS A 460 5.64 -33.90 10.41
CA LYS A 460 5.78 -35.36 10.56
C LYS A 460 6.74 -35.73 11.69
N ASN A 461 7.78 -34.93 11.90
CA ASN A 461 8.71 -35.11 13.02
C ASN A 461 8.02 -34.74 14.33
N LEU A 462 7.38 -33.55 14.38
CA LEU A 462 6.62 -33.10 15.55
C LEU A 462 5.55 -34.12 15.97
N LYS A 463 4.80 -34.71 15.02
CA LYS A 463 3.80 -35.74 15.33
C LYS A 463 4.40 -36.99 16.00
N LYS A 464 5.64 -37.34 15.67
CA LYS A 464 6.35 -38.50 16.24
C LYS A 464 6.97 -38.18 17.59
N GLU A 465 7.55 -36.98 17.73
CA GLU A 465 8.28 -36.53 18.91
C GLU A 465 7.35 -36.05 20.02
N ASP A 466 6.36 -35.23 19.67
CA ASP A 466 5.44 -34.59 20.61
C ASP A 466 4.03 -34.47 20.02
N LYS A 467 3.23 -35.51 20.25
CA LYS A 467 1.84 -35.58 19.79
C LYS A 467 0.95 -34.50 20.42
N HIS A 468 1.24 -34.06 21.64
CA HIS A 468 0.46 -33.03 22.31
C HIS A 468 0.62 -31.69 21.59
N ARG A 469 1.88 -31.24 21.40
CA ARG A 469 2.17 -29.98 20.70
C ARG A 469 1.72 -30.01 19.24
N TYR A 470 1.77 -31.18 18.60
CA TYR A 470 1.19 -31.35 17.26
C TYR A 470 -0.31 -31.07 17.23
N ASN A 471 -1.08 -31.59 18.20
CA ASN A 471 -2.52 -31.37 18.28
C ASN A 471 -2.89 -29.95 18.69
N GLU A 472 -2.09 -29.34 19.56
CA GLU A 472 -2.20 -27.93 19.95
C GLU A 472 -2.03 -27.02 18.72
N LEU A 473 -0.91 -27.17 17.99
CA LEU A 473 -0.67 -26.43 16.75
C LEU A 473 -1.79 -26.64 15.72
N LYS A 474 -2.28 -27.88 15.59
CA LYS A 474 -3.43 -28.19 14.73
C LYS A 474 -4.65 -27.37 15.14
N SER A 475 -5.02 -27.42 16.42
CA SER A 475 -6.20 -26.72 16.94
C SER A 475 -6.09 -25.21 16.75
N GLU A 476 -4.90 -24.64 16.92
CA GLU A 476 -4.68 -23.20 16.72
C GLU A 476 -4.77 -22.81 15.24
N ILE A 477 -4.25 -23.62 14.32
CA ILE A 477 -4.40 -23.37 12.88
C ILE A 477 -5.86 -23.52 12.46
N ASP A 478 -6.55 -24.58 12.91
CA ASP A 478 -7.96 -24.83 12.60
C ASP A 478 -8.87 -23.70 13.12
N HIS A 479 -8.50 -23.05 14.24
CA HIS A 479 -9.22 -21.90 14.77
C HIS A 479 -9.09 -20.64 13.89
N ILE A 480 -7.97 -20.49 13.17
CA ILE A 480 -7.73 -19.35 12.28
C ILE A 480 -8.35 -19.61 10.90
N ASP A 481 -8.09 -20.79 10.32
CA ASP A 481 -8.59 -21.24 9.02
C ASP A 481 -8.56 -22.78 8.96
N ASP A 482 -9.73 -23.38 9.11
CA ASP A 482 -9.97 -24.83 9.17
C ASP A 482 -9.54 -25.61 7.90
N GLY A 483 -9.30 -24.90 6.78
CA GLY A 483 -8.78 -25.49 5.56
C GLY A 483 -7.26 -25.62 5.56
N CYS A 484 -6.54 -24.69 6.18
CA CYS A 484 -5.08 -24.57 6.06
C CYS A 484 -4.34 -25.79 6.61
N TRP A 485 -4.83 -26.39 7.69
CA TRP A 485 -4.23 -27.61 8.23
C TRP A 485 -4.23 -28.76 7.21
N THR A 486 -5.30 -28.89 6.43
CA THR A 486 -5.41 -29.92 5.39
C THR A 486 -4.30 -29.79 4.36
N VAL A 487 -3.97 -28.57 3.94
CA VAL A 487 -2.91 -28.29 2.96
C VAL A 487 -1.53 -28.71 3.48
N ILE A 488 -1.21 -28.39 4.73
CA ILE A 488 0.10 -28.70 5.32
C ILE A 488 0.21 -30.14 5.82
N ALA A 489 -0.90 -30.82 6.13
CA ALA A 489 -0.90 -32.21 6.59
C ALA A 489 -0.99 -33.22 5.42
N CYS A 490 -1.68 -32.88 4.33
CA CYS A 490 -1.89 -33.80 3.21
C CYS A 490 -0.72 -33.79 2.22
N LYS A 491 -0.50 -34.95 1.59
CA LYS A 491 0.32 -35.09 0.39
C LYS A 491 -0.56 -34.97 -0.86
N GLY A 492 0.03 -34.51 -1.97
CA GLY A 492 -0.63 -34.53 -3.28
C GLY A 492 -1.77 -33.52 -3.40
N THR A 493 -1.54 -32.28 -2.97
CA THR A 493 -2.49 -31.20 -3.25
C THR A 493 -2.51 -30.86 -4.74
N VAL A 494 -3.65 -30.38 -5.23
CA VAL A 494 -3.84 -30.06 -6.66
C VAL A 494 -3.96 -28.55 -6.81
N PRO A 495 -3.24 -27.89 -7.74
CA PRO A 495 -3.41 -26.47 -8.00
C PRO A 495 -4.83 -26.17 -8.49
N ILE A 496 -5.31 -24.94 -8.26
CA ILE A 496 -6.58 -24.47 -8.80
C ILE A 496 -6.58 -22.96 -9.03
N VAL A 497 -7.32 -22.49 -10.03
CA VAL A 497 -7.59 -21.05 -10.24
C VAL A 497 -9.00 -20.73 -9.75
N MET A 498 -9.17 -19.61 -9.07
CA MET A 498 -10.46 -19.12 -8.59
C MET A 498 -10.78 -17.77 -9.22
N ASP A 499 -11.97 -17.66 -9.79
CA ASP A 499 -12.55 -16.39 -10.23
C ASP A 499 -13.11 -15.63 -9.02
N ALA A 500 -12.33 -14.69 -8.52
CA ALA A 500 -12.68 -13.88 -7.36
C ALA A 500 -13.86 -12.95 -7.61
N SER A 501 -14.02 -12.43 -8.84
CA SER A 501 -15.14 -11.55 -9.18
C SER A 501 -16.46 -12.33 -9.14
N ASN A 502 -16.49 -13.51 -9.74
CA ASN A 502 -17.65 -14.40 -9.71
C ASN A 502 -17.98 -14.83 -8.27
N VAL A 503 -16.96 -15.23 -7.50
CA VAL A 503 -17.12 -15.64 -6.09
C VAL A 503 -17.61 -14.50 -5.20
N ALA A 504 -17.04 -13.31 -5.32
CA ALA A 504 -17.44 -12.16 -4.50
C ALA A 504 -18.92 -11.78 -4.71
N HIS A 505 -19.47 -12.07 -5.90
CA HIS A 505 -20.86 -11.79 -6.25
C HIS A 505 -21.86 -12.93 -5.96
N ALA A 506 -21.41 -14.08 -5.46
CA ALA A 506 -22.24 -15.28 -5.31
C ALA A 506 -23.37 -15.14 -4.28
N HIS A 507 -23.05 -14.66 -3.08
CA HIS A 507 -24.02 -14.17 -2.10
C HIS A 507 -23.79 -12.69 -1.92
N ARG A 508 -24.76 -11.89 -2.35
CA ARG A 508 -24.67 -10.43 -2.26
C ARG A 508 -25.23 -9.98 -0.92
N HIS A 509 -24.63 -8.94 -0.37
CA HIS A 509 -25.25 -8.20 0.72
C HIS A 509 -26.62 -7.64 0.25
N LYS A 510 -27.50 -7.24 1.18
CA LYS A 510 -28.87 -6.76 0.86
C LYS A 510 -28.91 -5.59 -0.16
N ASP A 511 -27.81 -4.88 -0.32
CA ASP A 511 -27.62 -3.75 -1.24
C ASP A 511 -26.91 -4.11 -2.55
N GLY A 512 -26.65 -5.40 -2.80
CA GLY A 512 -26.04 -5.89 -4.02
C GLY A 512 -24.51 -5.82 -4.05
N ARG A 513 -23.84 -5.42 -2.96
CA ARG A 513 -22.37 -5.28 -2.92
C ARG A 513 -21.66 -6.64 -2.94
N PRO A 514 -20.49 -6.74 -3.62
CA PRO A 514 -19.63 -7.91 -3.54
C PRO A 514 -19.03 -8.04 -2.13
N MET A 515 -18.74 -9.28 -1.71
CA MET A 515 -18.28 -9.57 -0.35
C MET A 515 -16.93 -10.32 -0.37
N LEU A 516 -15.90 -9.75 0.28
CA LEU A 516 -14.61 -10.42 0.47
C LEU A 516 -14.75 -11.73 1.26
N LYS A 517 -15.74 -11.77 2.16
CA LYS A 517 -16.07 -12.98 2.95
C LYS A 517 -16.27 -14.20 2.06
N ASN A 518 -16.95 -14.06 0.91
CA ASN A 518 -17.21 -15.17 -0.01
C ASN A 518 -15.91 -15.76 -0.57
N ILE A 519 -14.97 -14.90 -0.98
CA ILE A 519 -13.64 -15.30 -1.46
C ILE A 519 -12.91 -16.11 -0.39
N ARG A 520 -12.95 -15.64 0.87
CA ARG A 520 -12.30 -16.33 2.00
C ARG A 520 -12.94 -17.68 2.29
N LEU A 521 -14.27 -17.77 2.33
CA LEU A 521 -15.00 -19.01 2.58
C LEU A 521 -14.71 -20.07 1.51
N ILE A 522 -14.72 -19.67 0.23
CA ILE A 522 -14.40 -20.57 -0.88
C ILE A 522 -12.94 -21.00 -0.84
N ARG A 523 -12.01 -20.10 -0.55
CA ARG A 523 -10.59 -20.44 -0.38
C ARG A 523 -10.38 -21.50 0.72
N SER A 524 -11.00 -21.33 1.88
CA SER A 524 -10.95 -22.34 2.95
C SER A 524 -11.60 -23.66 2.53
N ALA A 525 -12.72 -23.63 1.81
CA ALA A 525 -13.36 -24.82 1.25
C ALA A 525 -12.45 -25.56 0.26
N LEU A 526 -11.72 -24.84 -0.60
CA LEU A 526 -10.74 -25.41 -1.52
C LEU A 526 -9.60 -26.09 -0.76
N TYR A 527 -9.07 -25.47 0.29
CA TYR A 527 -8.05 -26.07 1.13
C TYR A 527 -8.53 -27.36 1.83
N ARG A 528 -9.77 -27.39 2.35
CA ARG A 528 -10.39 -28.61 2.91
C ARG A 528 -10.48 -29.74 1.86
N ASN A 529 -10.70 -29.37 0.60
CA ASN A 529 -10.72 -30.28 -0.54
C ASN A 529 -9.34 -30.56 -1.17
N LYS A 530 -8.25 -30.27 -0.44
CA LYS A 530 -6.85 -30.53 -0.85
C LYS A 530 -6.42 -29.77 -2.12
N TYR A 531 -7.08 -28.67 -2.44
CA TYR A 531 -6.60 -27.76 -3.48
C TYR A 531 -5.53 -26.82 -2.92
N PHE A 532 -4.33 -26.87 -3.49
CA PHE A 532 -3.23 -25.96 -3.21
C PHE A 532 -2.12 -26.15 -4.26
N PRO A 533 -1.55 -25.07 -4.83
CA PRO A 533 -1.85 -23.66 -4.57
C PRO A 533 -3.23 -23.20 -5.08
N VAL A 534 -3.77 -22.14 -4.49
CA VAL A 534 -5.03 -21.50 -4.92
C VAL A 534 -4.69 -20.15 -5.55
N TYR A 535 -4.77 -20.06 -6.86
CA TYR A 535 -4.52 -18.83 -7.60
C TYR A 535 -5.80 -18.00 -7.70
N ILE A 536 -5.85 -16.88 -6.99
CA ILE A 536 -7.05 -16.03 -6.93
C ILE A 536 -6.89 -14.91 -7.95
N CYS A 537 -7.75 -14.88 -8.97
CA CYS A 537 -7.75 -13.85 -9.99
C CYS A 537 -9.03 -13.03 -9.94
N SER A 538 -8.94 -11.71 -10.00
CA SER A 538 -10.10 -10.83 -10.08
C SER A 538 -10.05 -9.91 -11.30
N ASP A 539 -11.22 -9.39 -11.68
CA ASP A 539 -11.31 -8.23 -12.56
C ASP A 539 -10.65 -7.01 -11.88
N ALA A 540 -10.08 -6.11 -12.68
CA ALA A 540 -9.60 -4.80 -12.27
C ALA A 540 -10.67 -4.02 -11.50
N ASN A 541 -11.94 -4.12 -11.92
CA ASN A 541 -13.03 -3.33 -11.35
C ASN A 541 -13.36 -3.74 -9.90
N LEU A 542 -13.16 -5.01 -9.52
CA LEU A 542 -13.53 -5.50 -8.18
C LEU A 542 -12.86 -4.70 -7.06
N ARG A 543 -11.64 -4.21 -7.30
CA ARG A 543 -10.87 -3.38 -6.37
C ARG A 543 -11.48 -2.00 -6.13
N TYR A 544 -12.16 -1.43 -7.13
CA TYR A 544 -12.70 -0.07 -7.09
C TYR A 544 -14.19 -0.02 -6.73
N ILE A 545 -14.89 -1.15 -6.80
CA ILE A 545 -16.26 -1.27 -6.31
C ILE A 545 -16.21 -1.30 -4.79
N ALA A 546 -17.21 -0.68 -4.14
CA ALA A 546 -17.37 -0.69 -2.69
C ALA A 546 -17.55 -2.12 -2.15
N LEU A 547 -16.43 -2.80 -1.90
CA LEU A 547 -16.32 -4.14 -1.35
C LEU A 547 -16.41 -4.05 0.18
N GLU A 548 -17.20 -4.93 0.80
CA GLU A 548 -17.10 -5.13 2.24
C GLU A 548 -15.70 -5.70 2.57
N GLY A 549 -14.87 -4.91 3.27
CA GLY A 549 -13.49 -5.29 3.57
C GLY A 549 -12.43 -4.74 2.61
N GLU A 550 -12.68 -3.62 1.90
CA GLU A 550 -11.75 -2.96 0.96
C GLU A 550 -10.28 -2.94 1.42
N ARG A 551 -10.01 -2.48 2.65
CA ARG A 551 -8.63 -2.45 3.21
C ARG A 551 -7.98 -3.82 3.33
N GLU A 552 -8.76 -4.86 3.58
CA GLU A 552 -8.25 -6.23 3.65
C GLU A 552 -7.98 -6.77 2.25
N PHE A 553 -8.86 -6.50 1.28
CA PHE A 553 -8.64 -6.85 -0.13
C PHE A 553 -7.36 -6.20 -0.67
N ASP A 554 -7.14 -4.91 -0.41
CA ASP A 554 -5.91 -4.21 -0.81
C ASP A 554 -4.67 -4.87 -0.22
N ARG A 555 -4.72 -5.28 1.06
CA ARG A 555 -3.62 -6.03 1.68
C ARG A 555 -3.39 -7.38 1.02
N MET A 556 -4.44 -8.13 0.70
CA MET A 556 -4.32 -9.41 -0.02
C MET A 556 -3.68 -9.22 -1.40
N TYR A 557 -4.08 -8.16 -2.12
CA TYR A 557 -3.48 -7.78 -3.40
C TYR A 557 -2.00 -7.41 -3.25
N GLU A 558 -1.66 -6.53 -2.29
CA GLU A 558 -0.28 -6.11 -2.02
C GLU A 558 0.63 -7.27 -1.58
N ASN A 559 0.07 -8.24 -0.86
CA ASN A 559 0.75 -9.47 -0.45
C ASN A 559 0.91 -10.50 -1.58
N GLY A 560 0.26 -10.27 -2.74
CA GLY A 560 0.25 -11.22 -3.86
C GLY A 560 -0.64 -12.44 -3.64
N GLU A 561 -1.60 -12.38 -2.71
CA GLU A 561 -2.61 -13.43 -2.51
C GLU A 561 -3.72 -13.37 -3.57
N ILE A 562 -4.03 -12.16 -4.05
CA ILE A 562 -4.98 -11.90 -5.13
C ILE A 562 -4.25 -11.21 -6.29
N ASP A 563 -4.46 -11.73 -7.49
CA ASP A 563 -3.96 -11.15 -8.74
C ASP A 563 -5.10 -10.45 -9.48
N CYS A 564 -5.05 -9.11 -9.56
CA CYS A 564 -6.03 -8.35 -10.32
C CYS A 564 -5.61 -8.25 -11.78
N ALA A 565 -6.56 -8.44 -12.70
CA ALA A 565 -6.38 -8.12 -14.11
C ALA A 565 -6.05 -6.63 -14.28
N ASP A 566 -5.28 -6.30 -15.33
CA ASP A 566 -4.98 -4.91 -15.66
C ASP A 566 -6.21 -4.24 -16.28
N GLY A 567 -6.37 -2.93 -16.07
CA GLY A 567 -7.47 -2.18 -16.68
C GLY A 567 -7.46 -2.29 -18.20
N GLY A 568 -8.56 -2.77 -18.79
CA GLY A 568 -8.69 -2.99 -20.23
C GLY A 568 -8.20 -4.36 -20.73
N SER A 569 -7.71 -5.23 -19.84
CA SER A 569 -7.49 -6.65 -20.13
C SER A 569 -8.72 -7.47 -19.77
N ASP A 570 -8.99 -8.53 -20.53
CA ASP A 570 -10.08 -9.45 -20.23
C ASP A 570 -9.65 -10.40 -19.10
N ALA A 571 -10.34 -10.31 -17.96
CA ALA A 571 -10.06 -11.15 -16.80
C ALA A 571 -10.31 -12.64 -17.11
N ASP A 572 -11.27 -12.94 -17.98
CA ASP A 572 -11.65 -14.30 -18.36
C ASP A 572 -10.53 -14.97 -19.14
N GLU A 573 -9.93 -14.26 -20.11
CA GLU A 573 -8.76 -14.74 -20.85
C GLU A 573 -7.58 -15.04 -19.91
N ARG A 574 -7.36 -14.18 -18.91
CA ARG A 574 -6.28 -14.36 -17.92
C ARG A 574 -6.52 -15.59 -17.05
N ILE A 575 -7.75 -15.76 -16.54
CA ILE A 575 -8.16 -16.91 -15.71
C ILE A 575 -7.96 -18.22 -16.48
N ILE A 576 -8.47 -18.31 -17.71
CA ILE A 576 -8.34 -19.51 -18.55
C ILE A 576 -6.87 -19.77 -18.93
N SER A 577 -6.11 -18.73 -19.26
CA SER A 577 -4.69 -18.87 -19.58
C SER A 577 -3.87 -19.35 -18.39
N LEU A 578 -4.18 -18.88 -17.18
CA LEU A 578 -3.53 -19.32 -15.96
C LEU A 578 -3.87 -20.78 -15.65
N ALA A 579 -5.13 -21.17 -15.80
CA ALA A 579 -5.56 -22.55 -15.60
C ALA A 579 -4.89 -23.52 -16.58
N LYS A 580 -4.78 -23.13 -17.87
CA LYS A 580 -4.03 -23.90 -18.89
C LYS A 580 -2.55 -24.01 -18.55
N ARG A 581 -1.91 -22.91 -18.13
CA ARG A 581 -0.48 -22.87 -17.76
C ARG A 581 -0.17 -23.81 -16.59
N HIS A 582 -1.04 -23.86 -15.58
CA HIS A 582 -0.87 -24.71 -14.41
C HIS A 582 -1.54 -26.08 -14.55
N ASN A 583 -2.14 -26.37 -15.70
CA ASN A 583 -2.91 -27.58 -15.99
C ASN A 583 -3.91 -27.93 -14.86
N CYS A 584 -4.74 -26.95 -14.49
CA CYS A 584 -5.65 -27.07 -13.36
C CYS A 584 -7.09 -26.67 -13.69
N LYS A 585 -8.00 -26.96 -12.76
CA LYS A 585 -9.41 -26.59 -12.85
C LYS A 585 -9.60 -25.09 -12.53
N VAL A 586 -10.79 -24.57 -12.83
CA VAL A 586 -11.24 -23.22 -12.45
C VAL A 586 -12.47 -23.30 -11.55
N VAL A 587 -12.47 -22.53 -10.46
CA VAL A 587 -13.63 -22.32 -9.58
C VAL A 587 -14.40 -21.12 -10.10
N THR A 588 -15.56 -21.38 -10.68
CA THR A 588 -16.44 -20.35 -11.24
C THR A 588 -17.84 -20.93 -11.47
N ARG A 589 -18.86 -20.07 -11.55
CA ARG A 589 -20.18 -20.41 -12.12
C ARG A 589 -20.30 -20.01 -13.59
N ASP A 590 -19.31 -19.30 -14.14
CA ASP A 590 -19.28 -18.94 -15.55
C ASP A 590 -18.77 -20.11 -16.42
N LEU A 591 -19.30 -20.21 -17.63
CA LEU A 591 -18.88 -21.19 -18.63
C LEU A 591 -17.73 -20.67 -19.49
N TYR A 592 -17.47 -19.36 -19.51
CA TYR A 592 -16.45 -18.70 -20.33
C TYR A 592 -16.53 -19.05 -21.82
N ARG A 593 -17.75 -19.02 -22.39
CA ARG A 593 -17.98 -19.47 -23.78
C ARG A 593 -17.18 -18.70 -24.82
N ASP A 594 -16.82 -17.45 -24.53
CA ASP A 594 -16.09 -16.60 -25.47
C ASP A 594 -14.61 -16.97 -25.54
N VAL A 595 -13.99 -17.37 -24.42
CA VAL A 595 -12.53 -17.62 -24.32
C VAL A 595 -12.16 -19.11 -24.17
N ASP A 596 -13.12 -19.97 -23.82
CA ASP A 596 -12.99 -21.43 -23.81
C ASP A 596 -14.24 -22.12 -24.40
N PRO A 597 -14.59 -21.84 -25.69
CA PRO A 597 -15.82 -22.34 -26.32
C PRO A 597 -15.91 -23.87 -26.37
N GLU A 598 -14.75 -24.55 -26.45
CA GLU A 598 -14.66 -26.01 -26.47
C GLU A 598 -14.68 -26.63 -25.07
N GLY A 599 -14.67 -25.82 -24.00
CA GLY A 599 -14.69 -26.30 -22.62
C GLY A 599 -13.44 -27.12 -22.23
N LYS A 600 -12.27 -26.79 -22.77
CA LYS A 600 -11.03 -27.55 -22.55
C LYS A 600 -10.56 -27.49 -21.10
N VAL A 601 -10.81 -26.36 -20.43
CA VAL A 601 -10.48 -26.20 -19.01
C VAL A 601 -11.64 -26.72 -18.19
N GLN A 602 -11.38 -27.64 -17.25
CA GLN A 602 -12.42 -28.13 -16.34
C GLN A 602 -12.83 -27.02 -15.37
N LYS A 603 -14.15 -26.89 -15.13
CA LYS A 603 -14.71 -25.96 -14.15
C LYS A 603 -15.32 -26.73 -12.99
N ILE A 604 -15.23 -26.17 -11.79
CA ILE A 604 -15.94 -26.67 -10.61
C ILE A 604 -16.83 -25.56 -10.06
N GLY A 605 -18.06 -25.93 -9.71
CA GLY A 605 -19.03 -25.03 -9.12
C GLY A 605 -18.77 -24.83 -7.65
N TYR A 606 -19.60 -23.98 -7.05
CA TYR A 606 -19.56 -23.75 -5.61
C TYR A 606 -20.86 -23.14 -5.10
N GLU A 607 -21.07 -23.30 -3.80
CA GLU A 607 -22.13 -22.67 -3.02
C GLU A 607 -21.55 -21.95 -1.81
N VAL A 608 -22.07 -20.77 -1.51
CA VAL A 608 -21.67 -19.98 -0.35
C VAL A 608 -22.88 -19.86 0.57
N TYR A 609 -22.69 -20.09 1.85
CA TYR A 609 -23.67 -19.92 2.90
C TYR A 609 -23.24 -18.78 3.81
N ASP A 610 -24.04 -18.46 4.83
CA ASP A 610 -23.75 -17.33 5.71
C ASP A 610 -22.39 -17.46 6.42
N ASP A 611 -21.97 -18.68 6.78
CA ASP A 611 -20.78 -18.96 7.59
C ASP A 611 -19.85 -20.04 7.01
N TYR A 612 -20.25 -20.74 5.95
CA TYR A 612 -19.42 -21.74 5.28
C TYR A 612 -19.59 -21.70 3.75
N ALA A 613 -18.78 -22.48 3.04
CA ALA A 613 -18.93 -22.66 1.61
C ALA A 613 -18.55 -24.10 1.20
N GLU A 614 -19.13 -24.54 0.10
CA GLU A 614 -18.93 -25.86 -0.49
C GLU A 614 -18.47 -25.73 -1.94
N VAL A 615 -17.64 -26.69 -2.37
CA VAL A 615 -17.13 -26.78 -3.73
C VAL A 615 -17.80 -27.99 -4.37
N LEU A 616 -18.39 -27.79 -5.55
CA LEU A 616 -19.18 -28.78 -6.25
C LEU A 616 -18.39 -29.30 -7.46
N GLU A 617 -17.99 -30.57 -7.42
CA GLU A 617 -17.45 -31.25 -8.60
C GLU A 617 -18.60 -31.84 -9.43
N TYR A 618 -18.66 -31.47 -10.71
CA TYR A 618 -19.66 -31.96 -11.66
C TYR A 618 -19.10 -33.06 -12.56
#